data_AF-A0A6I7Q3K1-F1
#
_entry.id   AF-A0A6I7Q3K1-F1
#
_cell.length_a   1.000
_cell.length_b   1.000
_cell.length_c   1.000
_cell.angle_alpha   90.00
_cell.angle_beta   90.00
_cell.angle_gamma   90.00
#
_symmetry.space_group_name_H-M   'P 1'
#
loop_
_entity.id
_entity.type
_entity.pdbx_description
1 polymer ?
#
loop_
_entity_poly.entity_id
_entity_poly.type
_entity_poly.pdbx_seq_one_letter_code
_entity_poly.pdbx_strand_id
1 'polypeptide(L)' 'MQKIKQVGDKTIYQKRSGRYAVLAKGKGKQWVHGEDKVALLLAEGLIKPPPTKAAPAADAEPATGEETAD' A
#
# COMPACT_ATOMS: atom_id res chain seq x y z
N MET A 1 -10.06 -12.82 12.43
CA MET A 1 -9.36 -12.28 11.24
C MET A 1 -10.38 -12.20 10.13
N GLN A 2 -10.36 -11.16 9.30
CA GLN A 2 -11.34 -10.97 8.21
C GLN A 2 -10.63 -10.95 6.86
N LYS A 3 -11.19 -11.61 5.82
CA LYS A 3 -10.73 -11.47 4.44
C LYS A 3 -11.14 -10.09 3.93
N ILE A 4 -10.17 -9.28 3.51
CA ILE A 4 -10.43 -7.93 3.01
C ILE A 4 -10.50 -7.93 1.49
N LYS A 5 -9.48 -8.50 0.85
CA LYS A 5 -9.33 -8.45 -0.60
C LYS A 5 -8.58 -9.66 -1.12
N GLN A 6 -8.73 -9.96 -2.40
CA GLN A 6 -7.94 -10.96 -3.11
C GLN A 6 -7.31 -10.31 -4.33
N VAL A 7 -6.01 -10.54 -4.51
CA VAL A 7 -5.16 -9.96 -5.54
C VAL A 7 -4.50 -11.11 -6.27
N GLY A 8 -5.08 -11.50 -7.41
CA GLY A 8 -4.71 -12.73 -8.13
C GLY A 8 -4.70 -13.95 -7.20
N ASP A 9 -3.53 -14.56 -7.07
CA ASP A 9 -3.30 -15.72 -6.21
C ASP A 9 -3.03 -15.36 -4.74
N LYS A 10 -3.08 -14.10 -4.35
CA LYS A 10 -2.80 -13.67 -2.97
C LYS A 10 -4.08 -13.17 -2.30
N THR A 11 -4.30 -13.55 -1.05
CA THR A 11 -5.47 -13.11 -0.27
C THR A 11 -5.02 -12.28 0.91
N ILE A 12 -5.60 -11.10 1.04
CA ILE A 12 -5.30 -10.14 2.10
C ILE A 12 -6.33 -10.29 3.21
N TYR A 13 -5.83 -10.42 4.43
CA TYR A 13 -6.61 -10.51 5.65
C TYR A 13 -6.26 -9.35 6.59
N GLN A 14 -7.24 -8.84 7.32
CA GLN A 14 -7.02 -7.91 8.43
C GLN A 14 -7.18 -8.65 9.75
N LYS A 15 -6.17 -8.54 10.60
CA LYS A 15 -6.22 -9.07 11.97
C LYS A 15 -6.98 -8.10 12.87
N ARG A 16 -7.42 -8.58 14.03
CA ARG A 16 -8.12 -7.73 15.02
C ARG A 16 -7.26 -6.54 15.49
N SER A 17 -5.93 -6.65 15.40
CA SER A 17 -4.98 -5.58 15.72
C SER A 17 -4.81 -4.53 14.62
N GLY A 18 -5.62 -4.55 13.55
CA GLY A 18 -5.51 -3.62 12.41
C GLY A 18 -4.39 -3.95 11.41
N ARG A 19 -3.42 -4.80 11.78
CA ARG A 19 -2.35 -5.24 10.86
C ARG A 19 -2.90 -6.18 9.78
N TYR A 20 -2.42 -6.00 8.56
CA TYR A 20 -2.74 -6.90 7.45
C TYR A 20 -1.84 -8.14 7.43
N ALA A 21 -2.36 -9.24 6.89
CA ALA A 21 -1.67 -10.49 6.61
C ALA A 21 -1.97 -10.88 5.16
N VAL A 22 -0.98 -11.43 4.46
CA VAL A 22 -1.12 -11.79 3.04
C VAL A 22 -0.87 -13.29 2.94
N LEU A 23 -1.80 -14.01 2.31
CA LEU A 23 -1.76 -15.45 2.11
C LEU A 23 -1.64 -15.74 0.62
N ALA A 24 -0.52 -16.31 0.20
CA ALA A 24 -0.35 -16.82 -1.15
C ALA A 24 -1.09 -18.16 -1.32
N LYS A 25 -1.88 -18.27 -2.37
CA LYS A 25 -2.50 -19.49 -2.87
C LYS A 25 -1.57 -20.07 -3.94
N GLY A 26 -0.44 -20.62 -3.49
CA GLY A 26 0.40 -21.47 -4.34
C GLY A 26 0.03 -22.94 -4.15
N LYS A 27 0.98 -23.85 -4.46
CA LYS A 27 0.88 -25.29 -4.13
C LYS A 27 0.78 -25.57 -2.61
N GLY A 28 0.90 -24.54 -1.77
CA GLY A 28 0.59 -24.57 -0.35
C GLY A 28 0.04 -23.22 0.12
N LYS A 29 -0.69 -23.23 1.23
CA LYS A 29 -1.07 -21.99 1.95
C LYS A 29 0.16 -21.42 2.63
N GLN A 30 0.82 -20.48 1.98
CA GLN A 30 2.01 -19.81 2.51
C GLN A 30 1.70 -18.35 2.86
N TRP A 31 2.10 -17.93 4.07
CA TRP A 31 1.99 -16.53 4.48
C TRP A 31 3.15 -15.73 3.90
N VAL A 32 2.84 -14.58 3.29
CA VAL A 32 3.84 -13.67 2.75
C VAL A 32 4.30 -12.74 3.87
N HIS A 33 5.62 -12.59 4.00
CA HIS A 33 6.28 -11.81 5.05
C HIS A 33 7.25 -10.79 4.44
N GLY A 34 7.86 -9.95 5.29
CA GLY A 34 8.90 -9.01 4.87
C GLY A 34 8.45 -8.00 3.81
N GLU A 35 9.36 -7.70 2.89
CA GLU A 35 9.20 -6.68 1.84
C GLU A 35 8.13 -7.06 0.82
N ASP A 36 8.02 -8.33 0.43
CA ASP A 36 7.00 -8.81 -0.51
C ASP A 36 5.58 -8.47 -0.03
N LYS A 37 5.36 -8.62 1.27
CA LYS A 37 4.08 -8.27 1.90
C LYS A 37 3.87 -6.76 1.89
N VAL A 38 4.90 -5.98 2.20
CA VAL A 38 4.80 -4.52 2.27
C VAL A 38 4.55 -3.95 0.88
N ALA A 39 5.30 -4.38 -0.14
CA ALA A 39 5.13 -3.96 -1.53
C ALA A 39 3.70 -4.22 -2.03
N LEU A 40 3.15 -5.40 -1.73
CA LEU A 40 1.77 -5.72 -2.10
C LEU A 40 0.74 -4.84 -1.39
N LEU A 41 0.90 -4.65 -0.07
CA LEU A 41 -0.02 -3.81 0.69
C LEU A 41 0.06 -2.33 0.29
N LEU A 42 1.24 -1.86 -0.15
CA LEU A 42 1.44 -0.53 -0.70
C LEU A 42 0.82 -0.38 -2.08
N ALA A 43 1.04 -1.33 -2.98
CA ALA A 43 0.46 -1.34 -4.31
C ALA A 43 -1.08 -1.34 -4.25
N GLU A 44 -1.66 -2.00 -3.25
CA GLU A 44 -3.11 -2.02 -3.02
C GLU A 44 -3.64 -0.84 -2.20
N GLY A 45 -2.77 0.07 -1.75
CA GLY A 45 -3.16 1.24 -0.95
C GLY A 45 -3.70 0.92 0.45
N LEU A 46 -3.43 -0.29 0.98
CA LEU A 46 -3.93 -0.73 2.29
C LEU A 46 -3.08 -0.23 3.46
N ILE A 47 -1.79 0.02 3.22
CA ILE A 47 -0.90 0.64 4.20
C ILE A 47 -0.34 1.94 3.64
N LYS A 48 -0.04 2.89 4.53
CA LYS A 48 0.71 4.09 4.13
C LYS A 48 2.16 3.71 3.83
N PRO A 49 2.77 4.27 2.78
CA PRO A 49 4.20 4.15 2.57
C PRO A 49 4.92 4.62 3.84
N PRO A 50 5.97 3.91 4.28
CA PRO A 50 6.87 4.51 5.26
C PRO A 50 7.29 5.87 4.69
N PRO A 51 7.42 6.92 5.53
CA PRO A 51 7.86 8.21 5.06
C PRO A 51 9.24 8.02 4.45
N THR A 52 9.30 7.89 3.12
CA THR A 52 10.53 7.98 2.36
C THR A 52 11.04 9.36 2.70
N LYS A 53 12.21 9.41 3.32
CA LYS A 53 12.97 10.66 3.45
C LYS A 53 13.17 11.13 2.02
N ALA A 54 12.32 12.07 1.60
CA ALA A 54 12.25 12.54 0.24
C ALA A 54 13.66 12.97 -0.16
N ALA A 55 14.25 12.29 -1.13
CA ALA A 55 15.25 12.92 -1.97
C ALA A 55 14.46 13.94 -2.82
N PRO A 56 14.71 15.26 -2.67
CA PRO A 56 14.03 16.25 -3.48
C PRO A 56 14.59 16.18 -4.91
N ALA A 57 13.79 15.72 -5.86
CA ALA A 57 13.98 15.95 -7.29
C ALA A 57 12.61 15.74 -7.96
N ALA A 58 11.89 16.81 -8.29
CA ALA A 58 12.07 17.62 -9.51
C ALA A 58 11.25 17.04 -10.67
N ASP A 59 10.02 17.56 -10.74
CA ASP A 59 9.17 17.76 -11.93
C ASP A 59 8.15 18.81 -11.41
N ALA A 60 8.28 20.14 -11.57
CA ALA A 60 8.24 20.92 -12.81
C ALA A 60 7.14 20.36 -13.72
N GLU A 61 5.97 20.96 -13.92
CA GLU A 61 5.65 22.36 -14.28
C GLU A 61 4.08 22.49 -14.41
N PRO A 62 3.45 23.62 -14.80
CA PRO A 62 3.32 24.92 -14.09
C PRO A 62 1.85 25.47 -14.07
N ALA A 63 1.67 26.63 -13.44
CA ALA A 63 0.53 27.59 -13.56
C ALA A 63 -0.84 27.14 -13.00
N THR A 64 -1.53 27.89 -12.15
CA THR A 64 -1.83 29.34 -12.24
C THR A 64 -1.99 29.93 -10.85
N GLY A 65 -1.35 31.08 -10.62
CA GLY A 65 -1.60 31.95 -9.47
C GLY A 65 -2.79 32.90 -9.70
N GLU A 66 -3.07 33.68 -8.64
CA GLU A 66 -4.00 34.84 -8.58
C GLU A 66 -5.51 34.51 -8.65
N GLU A 67 -6.42 35.11 -7.87
CA GLU A 67 -6.38 36.20 -6.88
C GLU A 67 -7.74 36.27 -6.15
N THR A 68 -7.79 37.07 -5.05
CA THR A 68 -8.95 37.87 -4.57
C THR A 68 -10.06 37.11 -3.83
N ALA A 69 -10.27 37.24 -2.51
CA ALA A 69 -10.55 38.41 -1.65
C ALA A 69 -11.88 39.12 -2.00
N ASP A 70 -12.97 38.72 -1.34
CA ASP A 70 -14.10 39.62 -1.02
C ASP A 70 -14.64 39.25 0.38
#